data_AF-A0A5C5ZCH7-F1
#
_entry.id   AF-A0A5C5ZCH7-F1
#
_cell.length_a   1.000
_cell.length_b   1.000
_cell.length_c   1.000
_cell.angle_alpha   90.00
_cell.angle_beta   90.00
_cell.angle_gamma   90.00
#
_symmetry.space_group_name_H-M   'P 1'
#
loop_
_entity.id
_entity.type
_entity.pdbx_description
1 polymer ?
#
loop_
_entity_poly.entity_id
_entity_poly.type
_entity_poly.pdbx_seq_one_letter_code
_entity_poly.pdbx_strand_id
1 'polypeptide(L)'
;MKDFRIVLLFILSALLLIKSPEAAAQAIDVNTSDRNHRFEAWGTSLAWMGNEIGGQSNAQGREDMMDLLFDQTNGLGLNFA
;
A
#
# COMPACT_ATOMS: atom_id res chain seq x y z
N MET A 1 -26.21 46.68 7.08
CA MET A 1 -25.04 45.93 6.56
C MET A 1 -24.23 45.23 7.65
N LYS A 2 -24.05 45.82 8.84
CA LYS A 2 -23.30 45.19 9.95
C LYS A 2 -24.02 43.98 10.56
N ASP A 3 -25.35 44.05 10.65
CA ASP A 3 -26.17 42.98 11.26
C ASP A 3 -26.26 41.73 10.36
N PHE A 4 -26.31 41.93 9.04
CA PHE A 4 -26.24 40.83 8.06
C PHE A 4 -24.91 40.06 8.12
N ARG A 5 -23.79 40.78 8.31
CA ARG A 5 -22.46 40.16 8.47
C ARG A 5 -22.36 39.34 9.75
N ILE A 6 -22.96 39.80 10.84
CA ILE A 6 -22.99 39.08 12.12
C ILE A 6 -23.78 37.77 11.96
N VAL A 7 -24.98 37.83 11.36
CA VAL A 7 -25.80 36.64 11.10
C VAL A 7 -25.08 35.64 10.19
N LEU A 8 -24.41 36.12 9.14
CA LEU A 8 -23.63 35.27 8.23
C LEU A 8 -22.47 34.56 8.95
N LEU A 9 -21.76 35.26 9.85
CA LEU A 9 -20.66 34.69 10.63
C LEU A 9 -21.15 33.64 11.64
N PHE A 10 -22.32 33.84 12.25
CA PHE A 10 -22.94 32.84 13.12
C PHE A 10 -23.33 31.57 12.35
N ILE A 11 -23.90 31.70 11.15
CA ILE A 11 -24.25 30.57 10.29
C ILE A 11 -22.98 29.82 9.85
N LEU A 12 -21.95 30.53 9.40
CA LEU A 12 -20.68 29.91 8.98
C LEU A 12 -20.00 29.16 10.14
N SER A 13 -20.08 29.70 11.35
CA SER A 13 -19.53 29.05 12.56
C SER A 13 -20.34 27.81 12.95
N ALA A 14 -21.67 27.84 12.78
CA ALA A 14 -22.53 26.68 13.01
C ALA A 14 -22.28 25.54 12.00
N LEU A 15 -22.00 25.88 10.73
CA LEU A 15 -21.63 24.90 9.70
C LEU A 15 -20.26 24.25 9.95
N LEU A 16 -19.30 24.96 10.57
CA LEU A 16 -17.99 24.42 10.95
C LEU A 16 -18.06 23.44 12.14
N LEU A 17 -19.15 23.43 12.90
CA LEU A 17 -19.37 22.52 14.02
C LEU A 17 -19.99 21.18 13.60
N ILE A 18 -20.38 21.03 12.33
CA ILE A 18 -20.85 19.76 11.78
C ILE A 18 -19.63 18.86 11.59
N LYS A 19 -19.33 18.04 12.60
CA LYS A 19 -18.35 16.96 12.49
C LYS A 19 -18.85 15.95 11.45
N SER A 20 -18.03 15.66 10.44
CA SER A 20 -18.29 14.51 9.56
C SER A 20 -18.31 13.23 10.39
N PRO A 21 -19.22 12.28 10.12
CA PRO A 21 -19.16 10.97 10.76
C PRO A 21 -17.84 10.31 10.39
N GLU A 22 -17.03 9.99 11.40
CA GLU A 22 -15.84 9.17 11.23
C GLU A 22 -16.30 7.76 10.87
N ALA A 23 -15.67 7.14 9.86
CA ALA A 23 -15.95 5.77 9.51
C ALA A 23 -15.69 4.91 10.75
N ALA A 24 -16.72 4.23 11.25
CA ALA A 24 -16.57 3.37 12.41
C ALA A 24 -15.57 2.26 12.08
N ALA A 25 -14.58 2.06 12.95
CA ALA A 25 -13.62 0.98 12.79
C ALA A 25 -14.36 -0.36 12.77
N GLN A 26 -14.17 -1.13 11.70
CA GLN A 26 -14.71 -2.47 11.59
C GLN A 26 -13.69 -3.47 12.13
N ALA A 27 -14.09 -4.27 13.13
CA ALA A 27 -13.26 -5.36 13.60
C ALA A 27 -13.24 -6.48 12.54
N ILE A 28 -12.06 -6.90 12.12
CA ILE A 28 -11.86 -8.05 11.24
C ILE A 28 -11.57 -9.26 12.14
N ASP A 29 -12.44 -10.26 12.10
CA ASP A 29 -12.21 -11.55 12.75
C ASP A 29 -11.45 -12.49 11.80
N VAL A 30 -10.40 -13.12 12.30
CA VAL A 30 -9.54 -14.03 11.53
C VAL A 30 -9.66 -15.43 12.13
N ASN A 31 -10.47 -16.28 11.49
CA ASN A 31 -10.55 -17.69 11.86
C ASN A 31 -9.40 -18.49 11.23
N THR A 32 -8.49 -19.01 12.05
CA THR A 32 -7.35 -19.83 11.60
C THR A 32 -7.65 -21.33 11.55
N SER A 33 -8.84 -21.75 12.00
CA SER A 33 -9.29 -23.15 11.91
C SER A 33 -9.81 -23.51 10.51
N ASP A 34 -10.33 -22.55 9.77
CA ASP A 34 -10.73 -22.73 8.38
C ASP A 34 -9.51 -22.57 7.45
N ARG A 35 -9.24 -23.60 6.64
CA ARG A 35 -8.19 -23.55 5.63
C ARG A 35 -8.78 -23.69 4.24
N ASN A 36 -8.58 -22.65 3.43
CA ASN A 36 -8.92 -22.66 2.00
C ASN A 36 -7.74 -23.24 1.22
N HIS A 37 -7.21 -22.49 0.26
CA HIS A 37 -6.07 -22.93 -0.55
C HIS A 37 -4.75 -22.80 0.19
N ARG A 38 -3.82 -23.70 -0.14
CA ARG A 38 -2.42 -23.55 0.26
C ARG A 38 -1.82 -22.42 -0.56
N PHE A 39 -1.35 -21.38 0.10
CA PHE A 39 -0.49 -20.39 -0.52
C PHE A 39 0.86 -21.04 -0.84
N GLU A 40 1.29 -20.98 -2.09
CA GLU A 40 2.53 -21.63 -2.54
C GLU A 40 3.66 -20.62 -2.73
N ALA A 41 3.36 -19.51 -3.40
CA ALA A 41 4.36 -18.52 -3.73
C ALA A 41 3.75 -17.21 -4.25
N TRP A 42 4.58 -16.16 -4.23
CA TRP A 42 4.45 -14.99 -5.09
C TRP A 42 5.72 -14.89 -5.94
N GLY A 43 5.59 -14.39 -7.15
CA GLY A 43 6.69 -14.42 -8.10
C GLY A 43 6.58 -13.38 -9.19
N THR A 44 7.58 -13.40 -10.07
CA THR A 44 7.65 -12.52 -11.25
C THR A 44 7.95 -13.34 -12.50
N SER A 45 7.65 -12.80 -13.67
CA SER A 45 8.03 -13.43 -14.94
C SER A 45 9.42 -12.96 -15.37
N LEU A 46 10.28 -13.91 -15.76
CA LEU A 46 11.59 -13.61 -16.33
C LEU A 46 11.59 -13.38 -17.84
N ALA A 47 10.44 -13.55 -18.51
CA ALA A 47 10.33 -13.29 -19.93
C ALA A 47 10.67 -11.80 -20.19
N TRP A 48 11.84 -11.55 -20.80
CA TRP A 48 12.48 -10.24 -21.01
C TRP A 48 13.19 -9.63 -19.80
N MET A 49 12.60 -9.69 -18.61
CA MET A 49 13.22 -9.13 -17.39
C MET A 49 14.58 -9.79 -17.08
N GLY A 50 14.68 -11.11 -17.28
CA GLY A 50 15.93 -11.84 -17.11
C GLY A 50 17.02 -11.44 -18.12
N ASN A 51 16.63 -11.04 -19.34
CA ASN A 51 17.59 -10.54 -20.35
C ASN A 51 18.14 -9.17 -19.94
N GLU A 52 17.27 -8.24 -19.54
CA GLU A 52 17.69 -6.90 -19.14
C GLU A 52 18.60 -6.92 -17.91
N ILE A 53 18.21 -7.70 -16.90
CA ILE A 53 19.01 -7.88 -15.68
C ILE A 53 20.34 -8.59 -15.99
N GLY A 54 20.29 -9.69 -16.74
CA GLY A 54 21.48 -10.47 -17.09
C GLY A 54 22.45 -9.72 -17.99
N GLY A 55 21.95 -8.79 -18.81
CA GLY A 55 22.72 -7.96 -19.72
C GLY A 55 23.41 -6.74 -19.06
N GLN A 56 23.13 -6.44 -17.78
CA GLN A 56 23.77 -5.31 -17.11
C GLN A 56 25.28 -5.54 -16.89
N SER A 57 26.08 -4.57 -17.31
CA SER A 57 27.54 -4.56 -17.12
C SER A 57 27.95 -4.17 -15.69
N ASN A 58 27.10 -3.42 -14.99
CA ASN A 58 27.32 -3.10 -13.58
C ASN A 58 26.91 -4.29 -12.71
N ALA A 59 27.91 -5.05 -12.25
CA ALA A 59 27.68 -6.21 -11.39
C ALA A 59 26.95 -5.82 -10.09
N GLN A 60 27.36 -4.73 -9.43
CA GLN A 60 26.75 -4.31 -8.17
C GLN A 60 25.28 -3.94 -8.36
N GLY A 61 24.95 -3.19 -9.40
CA GLY A 61 23.55 -2.80 -9.67
C GLY A 61 22.64 -4.00 -9.98
N ARG A 62 23.19 -5.07 -10.57
CA ARG A 62 22.45 -6.32 -10.76
C ARG A 62 22.22 -7.05 -9.43
N GLU A 63 23.24 -7.16 -8.58
CA GLU A 63 23.09 -7.79 -7.26
C GLU A 63 22.11 -6.99 -6.38
N ASP A 64 22.21 -5.66 -6.36
CA ASP A 64 21.28 -4.80 -5.62
C ASP A 64 19.83 -5.02 -6.09
N MET A 65 19.62 -5.24 -7.39
CA MET A 65 18.29 -5.54 -7.94
C MET A 65 17.82 -6.96 -7.58
N MET A 66 18.72 -7.94 -7.50
CA MET A 66 18.39 -9.28 -6.99
C MET A 66 17.99 -9.24 -5.51
N ASP A 67 18.72 -8.49 -4.70
CA ASP A 67 18.43 -8.33 -3.28
C ASP A 67 17.05 -7.70 -3.09
N LEU A 68 16.73 -6.63 -3.83
CA LEU A 68 15.41 -6.01 -3.78
C LEU A 68 14.27 -6.96 -4.18
N LEU A 69 14.49 -7.88 -5.12
CA LEU A 69 13.46 -8.81 -5.61
C LEU A 69 13.32 -10.04 -4.69
N PHE A 70 14.42 -10.62 -4.24
CA PHE A 70 14.45 -11.98 -3.68
C PHE A 70 14.94 -12.07 -2.23
N ASP A 71 15.54 -11.02 -1.64
CA ASP A 71 15.85 -11.02 -0.20
C ASP A 71 14.53 -11.14 0.60
N GLN A 72 14.44 -12.17 1.45
CA GLN A 72 13.25 -12.49 2.24
C GLN A 72 13.01 -11.55 3.43
N THR A 73 14.01 -10.77 3.82
CA THR A 73 14.01 -9.87 4.97
C THR A 73 13.96 -8.41 4.54
N ASN A 74 14.76 -8.04 3.52
CA ASN A 74 14.96 -6.65 3.11
C ASN A 74 14.43 -6.33 1.70
N GLY A 75 13.95 -7.34 0.96
CA GLY A 75 13.38 -7.21 -0.37
C GLY A 75 11.89 -7.55 -0.44
N LEU A 76 11.37 -7.72 -1.66
CA LEU A 76 10.01 -8.20 -1.90
C LEU A 76 9.82 -9.67 -1.50
N GLY A 77 10.92 -10.39 -1.23
CA GLY A 77 10.90 -11.78 -0.80
C GLY A 77 10.29 -12.73 -1.82
N LEU A 78 10.41 -12.45 -3.12
CA LEU A 78 9.89 -13.33 -4.16
C LEU A 78 10.48 -14.74 -3.99
N ASN A 79 9.63 -15.77 -4.11
CA ASN A 79 10.04 -17.17 -3.90
C ASN A 79 9.73 -18.05 -5.12
N PHE A 80 9.36 -17.44 -6.24
CA PHE A 80 9.09 -18.08 -7.52
C PHE A 80 9.44 -17.14 -8.67
N ALA A 81 10.04 -17.66 -9.75
CA ALA A 81 10.43 -16.90 -10.93
C ALA A 81 10.40 -17.78 -12.19
#